data_AF-A0A4S4BJR7-F1
#
_entry.id   AF-A0A4S4BJR7-F1
#
_cell.length_a   1.000
_cell.length_b   1.000
_cell.length_c   1.000
_cell.angle_alpha   90.00
_cell.angle_beta   90.00
_cell.angle_gamma   90.00
#
_symmetry.space_group_name_H-M   'P 1'
#
loop_
_entity.id
_entity.type
_entity.pdbx_description
1 polymer ?
#
loop_
_entity_poly.entity_id
_entity_poly.type
_entity_poly.pdbx_seq_one_letter_code
_entity_poly.pdbx_strand_id
1 'polypeptide(L)'
;MEEGGWRGVWTRRGNSNVFDARWTRAGERPITAVLRMRLQDNFVCISRRNSSDGNDCQYAGRIEGRRVTGFNICNRGGGPWSGTIIRGQRVPDLGTRWDEEESGWRGVWTRRGNSNIFDARWTRPGATPVTAVLRMQQQDNNVRIERRNSSDGNNCDYTGRIEGRRVTGNYTCDQGGGTWSATIT
;
A
#
# COMPACT_ATOMS: atom_id res chain seq x y z
N MET A 1 12.73 14.78 -5.33
CA MET A 1 12.05 15.78 -6.18
C MET A 1 12.57 17.14 -5.76
N GLU A 2 12.78 18.06 -6.69
CA GLU A 2 13.23 19.42 -6.42
C GLU A 2 12.36 20.43 -7.18
N GLU A 3 11.96 21.50 -6.49
CA GLU A 3 11.11 22.57 -7.00
C GLU A 3 11.38 23.84 -6.17
N GLY A 4 11.77 24.96 -6.79
CA GLY A 4 11.90 26.26 -6.09
C GLY A 4 12.77 26.26 -4.82
N GLY A 5 13.80 25.40 -4.75
CA GLY A 5 14.66 25.23 -3.56
C GLY A 5 14.12 24.29 -2.48
N TRP A 6 12.94 23.70 -2.67
CA TRP A 6 12.40 22.63 -1.84
C TRP A 6 12.88 21.26 -2.30
N ARG A 7 13.09 20.36 -1.35
CA ARG A 7 13.37 18.93 -1.60
C ARG A 7 12.17 18.10 -1.17
N GLY A 8 11.56 17.41 -2.12
CA GLY A 8 10.40 16.54 -1.94
C GLY A 8 10.73 15.05 -1.94
N VAL A 9 10.12 14.30 -1.02
CA VAL A 9 10.06 12.82 -1.02
C VAL A 9 8.59 12.41 -1.15
N TRP A 10 8.31 11.57 -2.15
CA TRP A 10 6.95 11.10 -2.47
C TRP A 10 6.91 9.58 -2.36
N THR A 11 6.20 9.07 -1.36
CA THR A 11 6.16 7.64 -1.01
C THR A 11 4.83 7.05 -1.46
N ARG A 12 4.88 6.00 -2.28
CA ARG A 12 3.68 5.34 -2.80
C ARG A 12 2.92 4.64 -1.67
N ARG A 13 1.61 4.83 -1.60
CA ARG A 13 0.74 4.07 -0.70
C ARG A 13 0.43 2.72 -1.31
N GLY A 14 1.12 1.66 -0.87
CA GLY A 14 0.93 0.30 -1.36
C GLY A 14 0.96 0.21 -2.89
N ASN A 15 0.01 -0.53 -3.49
CA ASN A 15 -0.16 -0.61 -4.95
C ASN A 15 -1.15 0.39 -5.54
N SER A 16 -1.27 1.59 -4.96
CA SER A 16 -2.19 2.62 -5.48
C SER A 16 -1.48 3.63 -6.37
N ASN A 17 -2.22 4.48 -7.06
CA ASN A 17 -1.67 5.68 -7.68
C ASN A 17 -1.58 6.88 -6.70
N VAL A 18 -1.74 6.61 -5.41
CA VAL A 18 -1.72 7.61 -4.33
C VAL A 18 -0.36 7.60 -3.66
N PHE A 19 0.17 8.79 -3.38
CA PHE A 19 1.45 8.96 -2.69
C PHE A 19 1.30 9.95 -1.54
N ASP A 20 2.01 9.67 -0.45
CA ASP A 20 2.26 10.63 0.62
C ASP A 20 3.48 11.46 0.24
N ALA A 21 3.31 12.77 0.23
CA ALA A 21 4.38 13.69 -0.13
C ALA A 21 4.79 14.55 1.05
N ARG A 22 6.10 14.74 1.17
CA ARG A 22 6.72 15.64 2.13
C ARG A 22 7.78 16.48 1.44
N TRP A 23 7.72 17.80 1.62
CA TRP A 23 8.74 18.74 1.16
C TRP A 23 9.45 19.38 2.35
N THR A 24 10.76 19.52 2.24
CA THR A 24 11.60 20.20 3.23
C THR A 24 12.47 21.25 2.58
N ARG A 25 12.70 22.35 3.31
CA ARG A 25 13.63 23.42 2.97
C ARG A 25 14.22 23.94 4.28
N ALA A 26 15.50 24.28 4.27
CA ALA A 26 16.19 24.77 5.47
C ALA A 26 15.51 26.05 5.98
N GLY A 27 15.25 26.10 7.29
CA GLY A 27 14.58 27.24 7.94
C GLY A 27 13.05 27.27 7.78
N GLU A 28 12.45 26.34 7.03
CA GLU A 28 11.01 26.32 6.75
C GLU A 28 10.31 25.11 7.39
N ARG A 29 9.03 25.27 7.70
CA ARG A 29 8.22 24.13 8.16
C ARG A 29 8.00 23.13 7.01
N PRO A 30 8.18 21.82 7.25
CA PRO A 30 7.90 20.81 6.24
C PRO A 30 6.45 20.86 5.77
N ILE A 31 6.25 20.75 4.46
CA ILE A 31 4.93 20.70 3.86
C ILE A 31 4.57 19.24 3.60
N THR A 32 3.34 18.85 3.86
CA THR A 32 2.82 17.51 3.53
C THR A 32 1.59 17.62 2.64
N ALA A 33 1.38 16.63 1.78
CA ALA A 33 0.19 16.55 0.94
C ALA A 33 -0.06 15.11 0.47
N VAL A 34 -1.24 14.90 -0.12
CA VAL A 34 -1.58 13.65 -0.82
C VAL A 34 -1.50 13.88 -2.32
N LEU A 35 -0.77 13.01 -3.01
CA LEU A 35 -0.67 13.03 -4.46
C LEU A 35 -1.49 11.92 -5.08
N ARG A 36 -2.13 12.18 -6.21
CA ARG A 36 -2.70 11.16 -7.10
C ARG A 36 -2.04 11.28 -8.47
N MET A 37 -1.36 10.23 -8.90
CA MET A 37 -0.61 10.20 -10.16
C MET A 37 -1.40 9.47 -11.24
N ARG A 38 -1.32 9.94 -12.47
CA ARG A 38 -1.80 9.25 -13.67
C ARG A 38 -0.64 9.19 -14.65
N LEU A 39 -0.44 8.03 -15.25
CA LEU A 39 0.59 7.79 -16.25
C LEU A 39 -0.08 7.58 -17.60
N GLN A 40 0.48 8.19 -18.62
CA GLN A 40 0.12 7.94 -20.01
C GLN A 40 1.41 7.94 -20.81
N ASP A 41 1.78 6.79 -21.37
CA ASP A 41 3.07 6.57 -22.03
C ASP A 41 4.26 7.02 -21.15
N ASN A 42 5.02 7.99 -21.63
CA ASN A 42 6.13 8.62 -20.91
C ASN A 42 5.74 9.95 -20.23
N PHE A 43 4.46 10.22 -20.05
CA PHE A 43 3.97 11.40 -19.33
C PHE A 43 3.34 11.02 -17.99
N VAL A 44 3.49 11.92 -17.02
CA VAL A 44 2.85 11.83 -15.72
C VAL A 44 2.07 13.11 -15.41
N CYS A 45 0.84 12.94 -14.97
CA CYS A 45 0.01 14.01 -14.42
C CYS A 45 -0.24 13.72 -12.94
N ILE A 46 -0.02 14.71 -12.07
CA ILE A 46 -0.09 14.53 -10.62
C ILE A 46 -1.00 15.59 -10.02
N SER A 47 -2.02 15.15 -9.31
CA SER A 47 -2.87 16.02 -8.52
C SER A 47 -2.40 16.02 -7.07
N ARG A 48 -1.88 17.16 -6.61
CA ARG A 48 -1.54 17.41 -5.20
C ARG A 48 -2.74 18.04 -4.51
N ARG A 49 -3.21 17.40 -3.44
CA ARG A 49 -4.38 17.80 -2.66
C ARG A 49 -4.14 17.67 -1.17
N ASN A 50 -4.96 18.37 -0.39
CA ASN A 50 -4.89 18.38 1.09
C ASN A 50 -3.51 18.81 1.59
N SER A 51 -2.96 19.85 0.96
CA SER A 51 -1.63 20.33 1.31
C SER A 51 -1.66 21.08 2.65
N SER A 52 -0.70 20.80 3.54
CA SER A 52 -0.64 21.39 4.89
C SER A 52 -0.40 22.91 4.89
N ASP A 53 0.13 23.44 3.79
CA ASP A 53 0.31 24.87 3.51
C ASP A 53 -0.92 25.52 2.84
N GLY A 54 -1.97 24.74 2.55
CA GLY A 54 -3.14 25.16 1.77
C GLY A 54 -2.85 25.42 0.29
N ASN A 55 -1.66 25.06 -0.21
CA ASN A 55 -1.28 25.28 -1.61
C ASN A 55 -1.37 23.98 -2.42
N ASP A 56 -2.54 23.71 -2.97
CA ASP A 56 -2.74 22.57 -3.85
C ASP A 56 -2.22 22.86 -5.27
N CYS A 57 -1.78 21.82 -5.97
CA CYS A 57 -1.13 21.96 -7.28
C CYS A 57 -1.53 20.86 -8.25
N GLN A 58 -1.39 21.14 -9.55
CA GLN A 58 -1.32 20.14 -10.61
C GLN A 58 0.10 20.12 -11.16
N TYR A 59 0.67 18.93 -11.31
CA TYR A 59 1.96 18.73 -11.95
C TYR A 59 1.76 17.98 -13.27
N ALA A 60 2.51 18.37 -14.28
CA ALA A 60 2.70 17.59 -15.49
C ALA A 60 4.20 17.39 -15.70
N GLY A 61 4.61 16.20 -16.13
CA GLY A 61 6.01 15.92 -16.40
C GLY A 61 6.21 14.79 -17.40
N ARG A 62 7.41 14.75 -17.96
CA ARG A 62 7.89 13.71 -18.88
C ARG A 62 8.88 12.83 -18.15
N ILE A 63 8.78 11.52 -18.39
CA ILE A 63 9.62 10.48 -17.83
C ILE A 63 10.67 10.09 -18.87
N GLU A 64 11.93 10.20 -18.49
CA GLU A 64 13.09 9.79 -19.29
C GLU A 64 13.97 8.89 -18.43
N GLY A 65 13.87 7.58 -18.66
CA GLY A 65 14.49 6.57 -17.80
C GLY A 65 13.96 6.63 -16.37
N ARG A 66 14.79 7.07 -15.42
CA ARG A 66 14.38 7.29 -14.01
C ARG A 66 14.17 8.77 -13.68
N ARG A 67 14.46 9.68 -14.59
CA ARG A 67 14.30 11.11 -14.35
C ARG A 67 12.91 11.54 -14.81
N VAL A 68 12.32 12.45 -14.06
CA VAL A 68 11.06 13.11 -14.41
C VAL A 68 11.31 14.60 -14.36
N THR A 69 10.92 15.31 -15.40
CA THR A 69 11.03 16.77 -15.48
C THR A 69 9.71 17.34 -15.95
N GLY A 70 9.35 18.53 -15.50
CA GLY A 70 8.08 19.12 -15.89
C GLY A 70 7.79 20.45 -15.23
N PHE A 71 6.53 20.82 -15.28
CA PHE A 71 6.00 22.04 -14.70
C PHE A 71 4.82 21.75 -13.79
N ASN A 72 4.61 22.63 -12.82
CA ASN A 72 3.41 22.62 -11.99
C ASN A 72 2.72 23.97 -12.01
N ILE A 73 1.42 23.92 -11.71
CA ILE A 73 0.58 25.09 -11.49
C ILE A 73 -0.08 24.86 -10.14
N CYS A 74 0.11 25.82 -9.23
CA CYS A 74 -0.45 25.78 -7.89
C CYS A 74 -1.50 26.87 -7.72
N ASN A 75 -2.31 26.77 -6.67
CA ASN A 75 -3.21 27.85 -6.29
C ASN A 75 -2.43 29.17 -6.10
N ARG A 76 -1.20 29.08 -5.60
CA ARG A 76 -0.24 30.17 -5.51
C ARG A 76 1.07 29.75 -6.17
N GLY A 77 1.37 30.37 -7.31
CA GLY A 77 2.61 30.18 -8.06
C GLY A 77 2.67 28.88 -8.84
N GLY A 78 3.88 28.38 -9.01
CA GLY A 78 4.20 27.22 -9.84
C GLY A 78 5.54 27.44 -10.53
N GLY A 79 6.01 26.44 -11.25
CA GLY A 79 7.30 26.50 -11.91
C GLY A 79 7.81 25.14 -12.35
N PRO A 80 9.08 25.09 -12.76
CA PRO A 80 9.72 23.85 -13.15
C PRO A 80 9.97 22.98 -11.91
N TRP A 81 9.83 21.67 -12.09
CA TRP A 81 10.19 20.68 -11.09
C TRP A 81 10.94 19.53 -11.76
N SER A 82 11.73 18.82 -10.95
CA SER A 82 12.32 17.56 -11.38
C SER A 82 12.29 16.52 -10.27
N GLY A 83 12.31 15.25 -10.64
CA GLY A 83 12.31 14.12 -9.72
C GLY A 83 13.12 12.96 -10.26
N THR A 84 13.53 12.10 -9.35
CA THR A 84 14.15 10.81 -9.68
C THR A 84 13.27 9.72 -9.11
N ILE A 85 12.86 8.78 -9.96
CA ILE A 85 12.13 7.58 -9.58
C ILE A 85 13.11 6.64 -8.91
N ILE A 86 13.01 6.56 -7.60
CA ILE A 86 13.72 5.54 -6.82
C ILE A 86 12.80 4.32 -6.80
N ARG A 87 13.14 3.32 -7.60
CA ARG A 87 12.52 1.99 -7.47
C ARG A 87 13.22 1.28 -6.31
N GLY A 88 12.58 1.26 -5.15
CA GLY A 88 12.95 0.31 -4.10
C GLY A 88 12.73 -1.13 -4.58
N GLN A 89 13.17 -2.10 -3.79
CA GLN A 89 12.82 -3.51 -4.02
C GLN A 89 11.30 -3.60 -4.22
N ARG A 90 10.85 -4.30 -5.26
CA ARG A 90 9.44 -4.36 -5.66
C ARG A 90 8.65 -4.99 -4.51
N VAL A 91 8.11 -4.18 -3.61
CA VAL A 91 7.22 -4.62 -2.53
C VAL A 91 6.10 -5.42 -3.19
N PRO A 92 5.97 -6.73 -2.88
CA PRO A 92 4.92 -7.55 -3.47
C PRO A 92 3.55 -6.91 -3.23
N ASP A 93 2.70 -6.90 -4.25
CA ASP A 93 1.33 -6.43 -4.05
C ASP A 93 0.58 -7.46 -3.19
N LEU A 94 -0.20 -7.00 -2.21
CA LEU A 94 -1.13 -7.86 -1.48
C LEU A 94 -2.29 -8.33 -2.37
N GLY A 95 -2.40 -7.85 -3.61
CA GLY A 95 -3.41 -8.30 -4.57
C GLY A 95 -4.83 -8.03 -4.08
N THR A 96 -5.79 -8.69 -4.73
CA THR A 96 -7.23 -8.51 -4.41
C THR A 96 -7.80 -9.69 -3.67
N ARG A 97 -7.15 -10.85 -3.76
CA ARG A 97 -7.59 -12.09 -3.13
C ARG A 97 -6.40 -12.93 -2.70
N TRP A 98 -6.56 -13.59 -1.55
CA TRP A 98 -5.66 -14.62 -1.07
C TRP A 98 -6.44 -15.92 -0.95
N ASP A 99 -5.91 -16.98 -1.55
CA ASP A 99 -6.35 -18.35 -1.31
C ASP A 99 -5.40 -18.99 -0.29
N GLU A 100 -5.92 -19.26 0.89
CA GLU A 100 -5.16 -19.66 2.08
C GLU A 100 -5.49 -21.09 2.52
N GLU A 101 -4.52 -21.74 3.16
CA GLU A 101 -4.66 -23.05 3.76
C GLU A 101 -3.95 -23.12 5.12
N GLU A 102 -4.69 -23.56 6.16
CA GLU A 102 -4.19 -23.79 7.52
C GLU A 102 -4.89 -24.98 8.17
N SER A 103 -4.16 -25.91 8.79
CA SER A 103 -4.75 -26.98 9.62
C SER A 103 -5.96 -27.74 8.99
N GLY A 104 -5.96 -27.92 7.67
CA GLY A 104 -7.05 -28.55 6.90
C GLY A 104 -8.25 -27.63 6.57
N TRP A 105 -8.20 -26.36 6.97
CA TRP A 105 -9.09 -25.29 6.52
C TRP A 105 -8.58 -24.68 5.22
N ARG A 106 -9.53 -24.26 4.37
CA ARG A 106 -9.27 -23.45 3.18
C ARG A 106 -9.88 -22.07 3.36
N GLY A 107 -9.04 -21.06 3.42
CA GLY A 107 -9.39 -19.65 3.53
C GLY A 107 -9.49 -18.95 2.17
N VAL A 108 -10.46 -18.06 2.07
CA VAL A 108 -10.59 -17.10 0.97
C VAL A 108 -10.66 -15.72 1.58
N TRP A 109 -9.65 -14.89 1.31
CA TRP A 109 -9.58 -13.53 1.85
C TRP A 109 -9.68 -12.52 0.71
N THR A 110 -10.73 -11.70 0.72
CA THR A 110 -11.04 -10.76 -0.37
C THR A 110 -10.84 -9.33 0.10
N ARG A 111 -10.05 -8.55 -0.63
CA ARG A 111 -9.73 -7.16 -0.28
C ARG A 111 -10.95 -6.27 -0.39
N ARG A 112 -11.20 -5.43 0.63
CA ARG A 112 -12.20 -4.36 0.57
C ARG A 112 -11.65 -3.18 -0.21
N GLY A 113 -11.99 -3.10 -1.50
CA GLY A 113 -11.56 -2.03 -2.39
C GLY A 113 -10.04 -1.87 -2.39
N ASN A 114 -9.56 -0.65 -2.15
CA ASN A 114 -8.12 -0.34 -2.11
C ASN A 114 -7.53 -0.28 -0.68
N SER A 115 -8.26 -0.76 0.32
CA SER A 115 -7.81 -0.75 1.72
C SER A 115 -6.88 -1.91 2.05
N ASN A 116 -6.28 -1.91 3.24
CA ASN A 116 -5.56 -3.05 3.79
C ASN A 116 -6.46 -3.99 4.61
N ILE A 117 -7.79 -3.89 4.41
CA ILE A 117 -8.79 -4.70 5.07
C ILE A 117 -9.28 -5.77 4.12
N PHE A 118 -9.36 -7.01 4.60
CA PHE A 118 -9.88 -8.14 3.84
C PHE A 118 -11.02 -8.81 4.61
N ASP A 119 -12.05 -9.23 3.87
CA ASP A 119 -13.08 -10.14 4.37
C ASP A 119 -12.60 -11.57 4.17
N ALA A 120 -12.55 -12.33 5.24
CA ALA A 120 -12.07 -13.70 5.23
C ALA A 120 -13.20 -14.68 5.47
N ARG A 121 -13.16 -15.80 4.74
CA ARG A 121 -14.02 -16.95 4.94
C ARG A 121 -13.19 -18.23 4.87
N TRP A 122 -13.21 -19.03 5.93
CA TRP A 122 -12.61 -20.35 5.98
C TRP A 122 -13.67 -21.43 5.90
N THR A 123 -13.36 -22.50 5.16
CA THR A 123 -14.22 -23.67 5.00
C THR A 123 -13.44 -24.95 5.21
N ARG A 124 -14.08 -25.96 5.82
CA ARG A 124 -13.53 -27.29 6.02
C ARG A 124 -14.67 -28.30 5.97
N PRO A 125 -14.52 -29.46 5.30
CA PRO A 125 -15.56 -30.50 5.27
C PRO A 125 -15.96 -30.92 6.70
N GLY A 126 -17.27 -30.97 6.96
CA GLY A 126 -17.82 -31.34 8.26
C GLY A 126 -17.75 -30.27 9.36
N ALA A 127 -17.27 -29.06 9.05
CA ALA A 127 -17.21 -27.95 10.00
C ALA A 127 -18.03 -26.74 9.51
N THR A 128 -18.56 -25.96 10.45
CA THR A 128 -19.22 -24.69 10.14
C THR A 128 -18.21 -23.69 9.57
N PRO A 129 -18.49 -23.02 8.45
CA PRO A 129 -17.62 -21.98 7.91
C PRO A 129 -17.37 -20.86 8.91
N VAL A 130 -16.14 -20.38 8.96
CA VAL A 130 -15.73 -19.27 9.83
C VAL A 130 -15.54 -18.02 8.98
N THR A 131 -15.97 -16.86 9.49
CA THR A 131 -15.75 -15.57 8.84
C THR A 131 -15.10 -14.57 9.80
N ALA A 132 -14.23 -13.71 9.29
CA ALA A 132 -13.60 -12.65 10.08
C ALA A 132 -13.19 -11.46 9.21
N VAL A 133 -12.75 -10.39 9.85
CA VAL A 133 -12.12 -9.25 9.18
C VAL A 133 -10.62 -9.28 9.45
N LEU A 134 -9.83 -9.16 8.38
CA LEU A 134 -8.37 -9.13 8.44
C LEU A 134 -7.87 -7.72 8.21
N ARG A 135 -6.98 -7.23 9.06
CA ARG A 135 -6.17 -6.04 8.79
C ARG A 135 -4.75 -6.47 8.48
N MET A 136 -4.31 -6.22 7.24
CA MET A 136 -2.98 -6.59 6.76
C MET A 136 -2.03 -5.42 6.81
N GLN A 137 -0.80 -5.67 7.22
CA GLN A 137 0.31 -4.72 7.16
C GLN A 137 1.48 -5.41 6.48
N GLN A 138 2.14 -4.69 5.58
CA GLN A 138 3.28 -5.22 4.85
C GLN A 138 4.47 -4.29 5.00
N GLN A 139 5.61 -4.88 5.29
CA GLN A 139 6.91 -4.24 5.27
C GLN A 139 7.84 -5.11 4.43
N ASP A 140 8.25 -4.57 3.28
CA ASP A 140 9.01 -5.31 2.27
C ASP A 140 8.32 -6.62 1.88
N ASN A 141 8.97 -7.76 2.13
CA ASN A 141 8.43 -9.09 1.86
C ASN A 141 7.77 -9.72 3.09
N ASN A 142 7.67 -9.01 4.21
CA ASN A 142 7.02 -9.52 5.42
C ASN A 142 5.60 -8.98 5.53
N VAL A 143 4.68 -9.83 5.98
CA VAL A 143 3.29 -9.48 6.24
C VAL A 143 2.94 -9.80 7.70
N ARG A 144 2.19 -8.90 8.33
CA ARG A 144 1.50 -9.11 9.59
C ARG A 144 0.01 -8.95 9.37
N ILE A 145 -0.80 -9.86 9.90
CA ILE A 145 -2.24 -9.87 9.69
C ILE A 145 -2.95 -10.01 11.02
N GLU A 146 -3.84 -9.08 11.31
CA GLU A 146 -4.71 -9.13 12.49
C GLU A 146 -6.07 -9.67 12.05
N ARG A 147 -6.41 -10.91 12.43
CA ARG A 147 -7.76 -11.49 12.29
C ARG A 147 -8.58 -11.09 13.51
N ARG A 148 -9.67 -10.36 13.28
CA ARG A 148 -10.56 -9.85 14.33
C ARG A 148 -12.02 -10.06 13.96
N ASN A 149 -12.90 -9.98 14.96
CA ASN A 149 -14.35 -10.20 14.81
C ASN A 149 -14.67 -11.55 14.16
N SER A 150 -13.95 -12.58 14.62
CA SER A 150 -14.13 -13.92 14.10
C SER A 150 -15.45 -14.53 14.57
N SER A 151 -16.20 -15.16 13.67
CA SER A 151 -17.53 -15.73 13.95
C SER A 151 -17.51 -16.93 14.91
N ASP A 152 -16.35 -17.56 15.07
CA ASP A 152 -16.08 -18.63 16.04
C ASP A 152 -15.55 -18.09 17.38
N GLY A 153 -15.44 -16.76 17.53
CA GLY A 153 -14.89 -16.11 18.73
C GLY A 153 -13.37 -16.22 18.89
N ASN A 154 -12.66 -16.84 17.95
CA ASN A 154 -11.21 -17.05 18.05
C ASN A 154 -10.46 -16.02 17.18
N ASN A 155 -9.85 -15.02 17.80
CA ASN A 155 -9.05 -14.05 17.07
C ASN A 155 -7.62 -14.55 16.94
N CYS A 156 -6.92 -14.10 15.89
CA CYS A 156 -5.58 -14.57 15.61
C CYS A 156 -4.68 -13.46 15.05
N ASP A 157 -3.39 -13.58 15.27
CA ASP A 157 -2.35 -12.81 14.63
C ASP A 157 -1.48 -13.72 13.76
N TYR A 158 -1.32 -13.33 12.50
CA TYR A 158 -0.52 -14.05 11.53
C TYR A 158 0.74 -13.24 11.21
N THR A 159 1.83 -13.95 11.00
CA THR A 159 3.07 -13.44 10.41
C THR A 159 3.40 -14.29 9.20
N GLY A 160 3.95 -13.69 8.14
CA GLY A 160 4.35 -14.44 6.96
C GLY A 160 5.36 -13.71 6.09
N ARG A 161 5.95 -14.46 5.15
CA ARG A 161 6.89 -13.96 4.16
C ARG A 161 6.35 -14.20 2.75
N ILE A 162 6.38 -13.17 1.92
CA ILE A 162 5.90 -13.18 0.54
C ILE A 162 7.07 -13.44 -0.40
N GLU A 163 6.95 -14.49 -1.21
CA GLU A 163 7.90 -14.91 -2.23
C GLU A 163 7.18 -15.06 -3.57
N GLY A 164 7.28 -14.02 -4.40
CA GLY A 164 6.47 -13.90 -5.61
C GLY A 164 4.99 -13.73 -5.27
N ARG A 165 4.18 -14.74 -5.60
CA ARG A 165 2.75 -14.81 -5.24
C ARG A 165 2.47 -15.74 -4.07
N ARG A 166 3.47 -16.47 -3.57
CA ARG A 166 3.29 -17.41 -2.46
C ARG A 166 3.60 -16.73 -1.14
N VAL A 167 2.84 -17.07 -0.11
CA VAL A 167 3.07 -16.59 1.26
C VAL A 167 3.07 -17.79 2.18
N THR A 168 4.02 -17.82 3.11
CA THR A 168 4.11 -18.85 4.14
C THR A 168 4.42 -18.22 5.48
N GLY A 169 3.90 -18.79 6.56
CA GLY A 169 4.06 -18.19 7.87
C GLY A 169 3.50 -18.98 9.03
N ASN A 170 3.41 -18.30 10.16
CA ASN A 170 2.85 -18.82 11.40
C ASN A 170 1.70 -17.94 11.87
N TYR A 171 0.78 -18.53 12.62
CA TYR A 171 -0.30 -17.81 13.27
C TYR A 171 -0.43 -18.24 14.73
N THR A 172 -0.88 -17.30 15.55
CA THR A 172 -1.23 -17.53 16.96
C THR A 172 -2.62 -17.00 17.17
N CYS A 173 -3.47 -17.82 17.76
CA CYS A 173 -4.85 -17.48 18.10
C CYS A 173 -5.04 -17.44 19.62
N ASP A 174 -6.16 -16.88 20.05
CA ASP A 174 -6.61 -16.98 21.45
C ASP A 174 -6.68 -18.46 21.90
N GLN A 175 -7.02 -19.36 20.96
CA GLN A 175 -7.08 -20.80 21.15
C GLN A 175 -6.17 -21.54 20.16
N GLY A 176 -4.87 -21.56 20.45
CA GLY A 176 -3.88 -22.37 19.73
C GLY A 176 -3.09 -21.60 18.67
N GLY A 177 -2.54 -22.31 17.70
CA GLY A 177 -1.70 -21.73 16.66
C GLY A 177 -1.14 -22.79 15.72
N GLY A 178 -0.46 -22.35 14.67
CA GLY A 178 0.09 -23.26 13.68
C GLY A 178 0.82 -22.56 12.55
N THR A 179 1.01 -23.29 11.46
CA THR A 179 1.55 -22.77 10.20
C THR A 179 0.43 -22.58 9.21
N TRP A 180 0.62 -21.64 8.30
CA TRP A 180 -0.32 -21.35 7.22
C TRP A 180 0.44 -21.03 5.93
N SER A 181 -0.26 -21.16 4.81
CA SER A 181 0.26 -20.71 3.52
C SER A 181 -0.85 -20.14 2.65
N ALA A 182 -0.51 -19.22 1.75
CA ALA A 182 -1.45 -18.63 0.83
C ALA A 182 -0.86 -18.33 -0.54
N THR A 183 -1.73 -18.15 -1.53
CA THR A 183 -1.38 -17.62 -2.85
C THR A 183 -2.14 -16.32 -3.11
N ILE A 184 -1.42 -15.30 -3.56
CA ILE A 184 -1.95 -13.98 -3.91
C ILE A 184 -2.39 -13.99 -5.37
N THR A 185 -3.64 -13.60 -5.62
CA THR A 185 -4.24 -13.46 -6.96
C THR A 185 -4.66 -12.02 -7.27
#